data_AF-A0A7V4AZR9-F1
#
_entry.id   AF-A0A7V4AZR9-F1
#
_cell.length_a   1.000
_cell.length_b   1.000
_cell.length_c   1.000
_cell.angle_alpha   90.00
_cell.angle_beta   90.00
_cell.angle_gamma   90.00
#
_symmetry.space_group_name_H-M   'P 1'
#
loop_
_entity.id
_entity.type
_entity.pdbx_description
1 polymer ?
#
loop_
_entity_poly.entity_id
_entity_poly.type
_entity_poly.pdbx_seq_one_letter_code
_entity_poly.pdbx_strand_id
1 'polypeptide(L)'
;MLLRKIHKILAIVFSPFLIITAATGILLLFRKAGLYGKGTKEFLIGIHNWEGFTLVQYAGILLGAGLLLIVATGLGIAAQTQARQRAARRARETREE
;
A
#
# COMPACT_ATOMS: atom_id res chain seq x y z
N MET A 1 8.71 -18.51 3.23
CA MET A 1 8.39 -18.36 1.78
C MET A 1 6.93 -17.98 1.54
N LEU A 2 5.98 -18.57 2.28
CA LEU A 2 4.54 -18.24 2.18
C LEU A 2 4.23 -16.74 2.34
N LEU A 3 4.77 -16.09 3.38
CA LEU A 3 4.54 -14.64 3.62
C LEU A 3 4.96 -13.77 2.43
N ARG A 4 6.08 -14.10 1.76
CA ARG A 4 6.54 -13.41 0.55
C ARG A 4 5.61 -13.65 -0.63
N LYS A 5 5.06 -14.86 -0.78
CA LYS A 5 4.07 -15.17 -1.83
C LYS A 5 2.78 -14.37 -1.61
N ILE A 6 2.25 -14.35 -0.38
CA ILE A 6 1.06 -13.59 -0.01
C ILE A 6 1.29 -12.09 -0.27
N HIS A 7 2.40 -11.52 0.22
CA HIS A 7 2.75 -10.13 -0.02
C HIS A 7 2.81 -9.79 -1.51
N LYS A 8 3.44 -10.65 -2.33
CA LYS A 8 3.55 -10.42 -3.78
C LYS A 8 2.19 -10.42 -4.47
N ILE A 9 1.30 -11.36 -4.11
CA ILE A 9 -0.05 -11.43 -4.69
C ILE A 9 -0.84 -10.19 -4.30
N LEU A 10 -0.86 -9.84 -3.01
CA LEU A 10 -1.56 -8.64 -2.53
C LEU A 10 -1.02 -7.39 -3.21
N ALA A 11 0.29 -7.22 -3.29
CA ALA A 11 0.90 -6.08 -3.98
C ALA A 11 0.47 -6.01 -5.45
N ILE A 12 0.54 -7.12 -6.20
CA ILE A 12 0.14 -7.13 -7.62
C ILE A 12 -1.35 -6.77 -7.79
N VAL A 13 -2.22 -7.32 -6.94
CA VAL A 13 -3.67 -7.12 -7.04
C VAL A 13 -4.06 -5.68 -6.65
N PHE A 14 -3.51 -5.15 -5.55
CA PHE A 14 -3.94 -3.87 -5.00
C PHE A 14 -3.15 -2.67 -5.52
N SER A 15 -1.89 -2.83 -5.93
CA SER A 15 -1.03 -1.69 -6.30
C SER A 15 -1.59 -0.81 -7.42
N PRO A 16 -2.18 -1.31 -8.52
CA PRO A 16 -2.75 -0.44 -9.56
C PRO A 16 -3.81 0.51 -9.00
N PHE A 17 -4.71 -0.02 -8.17
CA PHE A 17 -5.77 0.75 -7.52
C PHE A 17 -5.21 1.73 -6.50
N LEU A 18 -4.27 1.28 -5.66
CA LEU A 18 -3.63 2.12 -4.66
C LEU A 18 -2.82 3.26 -5.28
N ILE A 19 -2.19 3.05 -6.45
CA ILE A 19 -1.49 4.10 -7.19
C ILE A 19 -2.48 5.16 -7.66
N ILE A 20 -3.62 4.77 -8.23
CA ILE A 20 -4.66 5.71 -8.67
C ILE A 20 -5.22 6.49 -7.47
N THR A 21 -5.53 5.80 -6.38
CA THR A 21 -6.02 6.44 -5.14
C THR A 21 -4.97 7.38 -4.55
N ALA A 22 -3.69 7.01 -4.53
CA ALA A 22 -2.63 7.88 -4.04
C ALA A 22 -2.44 9.11 -4.93
N ALA A 23 -2.39 8.93 -6.26
CA ALA A 23 -2.22 10.04 -7.20
C ALA A 23 -3.37 11.05 -7.10
N THR A 24 -4.62 10.56 -7.08
CA THR A 24 -5.79 11.42 -6.88
C THR A 24 -5.79 12.07 -5.50
N GLY A 25 -5.35 11.37 -4.46
CA GLY A 25 -5.21 11.93 -3.10
C GLY A 25 -4.20 13.09 -3.05
N ILE A 26 -3.06 12.95 -3.73
CA ILE A 26 -2.04 14.01 -3.85
C ILE A 26 -2.62 15.23 -4.57
N LEU A 27 -3.34 15.05 -5.67
CA LEU A 27 -3.99 16.15 -6.38
C LEU A 27 -5.06 16.82 -5.52
N LEU A 28 -5.86 16.02 -4.80
CA LEU A 28 -6.91 16.47 -3.89
C LEU A 28 -6.39 17.23 -2.67
N LEU A 29 -5.12 17.07 -2.31
CA LEU A 29 -4.49 17.90 -1.26
C LEU A 29 -4.64 19.40 -1.58
N PHE A 30 -4.59 19.76 -2.86
CA PHE A 30 -4.70 21.14 -3.33
C PHE A 30 -6.13 21.57 -3.68
N ARG A 31 -7.16 20.80 -3.29
CA ARG A 31 -8.57 21.09 -3.63
C ARG A 31 -9.12 22.43 -3.16
N LYS A 32 -8.41 23.11 -2.25
CA LYS A 32 -8.76 24.45 -1.72
C LYS A 32 -7.85 25.55 -2.27
N ALA A 33 -6.81 25.22 -3.02
CA ALA A 33 -5.83 26.17 -3.55
C ALA A 33 -6.26 26.81 -4.88
N GLY A 34 -7.45 26.47 -5.40
CA GLY A 34 -7.96 27.05 -6.65
C GLY A 34 -7.27 26.56 -7.92
N LEU A 35 -6.44 25.51 -7.84
CA LEU A 35 -5.65 25.00 -8.97
C LEU A 35 -6.48 24.37 -10.10
N TYR A 36 -7.73 23.97 -9.82
CA TYR A 36 -8.63 23.36 -10.79
C TYR A 36 -10.09 23.66 -10.44
N GLY A 37 -10.94 23.63 -11.47
CA GLY A 37 -12.36 23.97 -11.36
C GLY A 37 -13.19 22.95 -10.58
N LYS A 38 -14.44 23.33 -10.26
CA LYS A 38 -15.39 22.50 -9.50
C LYS A 38 -15.62 21.12 -10.14
N GLY A 39 -15.76 21.05 -11.47
CA GLY A 39 -15.95 19.78 -12.18
C GLY A 39 -14.76 18.83 -12.04
N THR A 40 -13.53 19.32 -12.22
CA THR A 40 -12.31 18.52 -12.00
C THR A 40 -12.19 18.04 -10.55
N LYS A 41 -12.59 18.89 -9.60
CA LYS A 41 -12.61 18.52 -8.17
C LYS A 41 -13.56 17.37 -7.89
N GLU A 42 -14.80 17.44 -8.39
CA GLU A 42 -15.80 16.38 -8.21
C GLU A 42 -15.37 15.09 -8.91
N PHE A 43 -14.78 15.19 -10.11
CA PHE A 43 -14.21 14.04 -10.82
C PHE A 43 -13.07 13.37 -10.03
N LEU A 44 -12.11 14.14 -9.49
CA LEU A 44 -11.03 13.61 -8.68
C LEU A 44 -11.54 12.95 -7.40
N ILE A 45 -12.55 13.53 -6.73
CA ILE A 45 -13.20 12.93 -5.56
C ILE A 45 -13.86 11.60 -5.95
N GLY A 46 -14.61 11.58 -7.05
CA GLY A 46 -15.29 10.37 -7.53
C GLY A 46 -14.33 9.22 -7.85
N ILE A 47 -13.19 9.51 -8.48
CA ILE A 47 -12.15 8.49 -8.70
C ILE A 47 -11.51 8.06 -7.39
N HIS A 48 -11.13 9.01 -6.53
CA HIS A 48 -10.42 8.72 -5.28
C HIS A 48 -11.24 7.82 -4.35
N ASN A 49 -12.54 8.12 -4.22
CA ASN A 49 -13.48 7.38 -3.40
C ASN A 49 -14.10 6.17 -4.12
N TRP A 50 -13.79 5.98 -5.41
CA TRP A 50 -14.38 4.94 -6.27
C TRP A 50 -15.92 5.03 -6.38
N GLU A 51 -16.50 6.21 -6.20
CA GLU A 51 -17.95 6.46 -6.23
C GLU A 51 -18.58 6.24 -7.62
N GLY A 52 -17.79 6.33 -8.70
CA GLY A 52 -18.25 6.17 -10.08
C GLY A 52 -18.55 4.72 -10.51
N PHE A 53 -18.15 3.72 -9.72
CA PHE A 53 -18.46 2.32 -9.98
C PHE A 53 -19.62 1.90 -9.08
N THR A 54 -20.84 1.88 -9.62
CA THR A 54 -22.10 1.50 -8.93
C THR A 54 -22.05 0.15 -8.21
N LEU A 55 -21.11 -0.73 -8.56
CA LEU A 55 -20.92 -2.04 -7.95
C LEU A 55 -20.01 -2.03 -6.70
N VAL A 56 -19.31 -0.93 -6.41
CA VAL A 56 -18.21 -0.95 -5.42
C VAL A 56 -18.20 0.29 -4.51
N GLN A 57 -19.36 0.62 -3.95
CA GLN A 57 -19.55 1.73 -3.01
C GLN A 57 -18.63 1.68 -1.77
N TYR A 58 -18.07 0.49 -1.47
CA TYR A 58 -17.13 0.25 -0.38
C TYR A 58 -15.71 -0.13 -0.85
N ALA A 59 -15.36 0.12 -2.12
CA ALA A 59 -14.04 -0.22 -2.66
C ALA A 59 -12.91 0.39 -1.84
N GLY A 60 -13.08 1.64 -1.39
CA GLY A 60 -12.08 2.34 -0.58
C GLY A 60 -11.73 1.59 0.71
N ILE A 61 -12.71 0.95 1.36
CA ILE A 61 -12.47 0.14 2.57
C ILE A 61 -11.63 -1.09 2.23
N LEU A 62 -11.97 -1.77 1.13
CA LEU A 62 -11.23 -2.95 0.66
C LEU A 62 -9.78 -2.59 0.28
N LEU A 63 -9.58 -1.47 -0.41
CA LEU A 63 -8.25 -0.97 -0.76
C LEU A 63 -7.45 -0.57 0.49
N GLY A 64 -8.09 0.09 1.46
CA GLY A 64 -7.47 0.42 2.75
C GLY A 64 -7.03 -0.84 3.51
N ALA A 65 -7.89 -1.85 3.60
CA ALA A 65 -7.54 -3.14 4.20
C ALA A 65 -6.41 -3.85 3.44
N GLY A 66 -6.45 -3.85 2.10
CA GLY A 66 -5.39 -4.38 1.26
C GLY A 66 -4.05 -3.71 1.50
N LEU A 67 -4.03 -2.38 1.60
CA LEU A 67 -2.83 -1.61 1.95
C LEU A 67 -2.28 -2.01 3.32
N LEU A 68 -3.13 -2.11 4.35
CA LEU A 68 -2.72 -2.53 5.68
C LEU A 68 -2.09 -3.93 5.68
N LEU A 69 -2.67 -4.88 4.93
CA LEU A 69 -2.12 -6.22 4.79
C LEU A 69 -0.77 -6.22 4.07
N ILE A 70 -0.62 -5.41 3.01
CA ILE A 70 0.67 -5.25 2.30
C ILE A 70 1.74 -4.70 3.24
N VAL A 71 1.41 -3.66 4.02
CA VAL A 71 2.32 -3.07 5.01
C VAL A 71 2.69 -4.10 6.09
N ALA A 72 1.71 -4.76 6.70
CA ALA A 72 1.95 -5.75 7.74
C ALA A 72 2.83 -6.91 7.25
N THR A 73 2.53 -7.44 6.06
CA THR A 73 3.33 -8.52 5.46
C THR A 73 4.74 -8.06 5.08
N GLY A 74 4.89 -6.82 4.58
CA GLY A 74 6.19 -6.22 4.27
C GLY A 74 7.07 -6.05 5.51
N LEU A 75 6.50 -5.51 6.60
CA LEU A 75 7.18 -5.40 7.89
C LEU A 75 7.58 -6.77 8.45
N GLY A 76 6.69 -7.76 8.35
CA GLY A 76 6.99 -9.15 8.75
C GLY A 76 8.17 -9.74 7.97
N ILE A 77 8.25 -9.50 6.65
CA ILE A 77 9.38 -9.95 5.82
C ILE A 77 10.68 -9.24 6.23
N ALA A 78 10.64 -7.93 6.50
CA ALA A 78 11.80 -7.16 6.94
C ALA A 78 12.33 -7.68 8.28
N ALA A 79 11.43 -7.88 9.26
CA ALA A 79 11.78 -8.42 10.57
C ALA A 79 12.41 -9.82 10.48
N GLN A 80 11.82 -10.72 9.69
CA GLN A 80 12.39 -12.05 9.46
C GLN A 80 13.79 -11.99 8.82
N THR A 81 14.01 -11.05 7.91
CA THR A 81 15.31 -10.89 7.24
C THR A 81 16.37 -10.37 8.22
N GLN A 82 16.03 -9.38 9.04
CA GLN A 82 16.92 -8.86 10.08
C GLN A 82 17.26 -9.93 11.14
N ALA A 83 16.28 -10.72 11.58
CA ALA A 83 16.50 -11.80 12.54
C ALA A 83 17.50 -12.84 12.01
N ARG A 84 17.37 -13.22 10.73
CA ARG A 84 18.31 -14.15 10.08
C ARG A 84 19.73 -13.58 9.97
N GLN A 85 19.87 -12.30 9.65
CA GLN A 85 21.17 -11.63 9.58
C GLN A 85 21.84 -11.59 10.97
N ARG A 86 21.08 -11.29 12.02
CA ARG A 86 21.59 -11.28 13.41
C ARG A 86 22.04 -12.67 13.86
N ALA A 87 21.25 -13.70 13.56
CA ALA A 87 21.61 -15.08 13.90
C ALA A 87 22.87 -15.55 13.15
N ALA A 88 22.96 -15.25 11.85
CA ALA A 88 24.14 -15.59 11.04
C ALA A 88 25.40 -14.86 11.51
N ARG A 89 25.29 -13.60 11.95
CA ARG A 89 26.41 -12.85 12.51
C ARG A 89 26.92 -13.47 13.81
N ARG A 90 26.02 -13.78 14.76
CA ARG A 90 26.39 -14.43 16.03
C ARG A 90 27.07 -15.78 15.81
N ALA A 91 26.59 -16.57 14.86
CA ALA A 91 27.19 -17.87 14.54
C ALA A 91 28.61 -17.77 13.93
N ARG A 92 28.98 -16.62 13.35
CA ARG A 92 30.35 -16.36 12.89
C ARG A 92 31.25 -15.96 14.05
N GLU A 93 30.77 -15.07 14.91
CA GLU A 93 31.49 -14.63 16.12
C GLU A 93 31.86 -15.85 17.00
N THR A 94 30.93 -16.78 17.22
CA THR A 94 31.20 -18.03 17.98
C THR A 94 32.13 -19.04 17.29
N ARG A 95 32.48 -18.87 16.01
CA ARG A 95 33.41 -19.76 15.28
C ARG A 95 34.83 -19.22 15.24
N GLU A 96 35.00 -17.94 15.56
CA GLU A 96 36.29 -17.25 15.60
C GLU A 96 36.90 -17.23 17.03
N GLU A 97 36.10 -17.59 18.03
CA GLU A 97 36.50 -17.88 19.42
C GLU A 97 36.91 -19.36 19.60
#